data_AF-A0A428YZK0-F1
#
_entry.id   AF-A0A428YZK0-F1
#
_cell.length_a   1.000
_cell.length_b   1.000
_cell.length_c   1.000
_cell.angle_alpha   90.00
_cell.angle_beta   90.00
_cell.angle_gamma   90.00
#
_symmetry.space_group_name_H-M   'P 1'
#
loop_
_entity.id
_entity.type
_entity.pdbx_description
1 polymer ?
#
loop_
_entity_poly.entity_id
_entity_poly.type
_entity_poly.pdbx_seq_one_letter_code
_entity_poly.pdbx_strand_id
1 'polypeptide(L)'
;MPLSSRTCDRTGEVRAIQLLLVVVGAIVVTAIAHRRGMQPSLVVVVLAAAVSFIPGLPRFELEPELILSVVLPPLLYSAALNFSFPAFTRNLRPILALGVGMVVVSTLVTGAVGWWIVPGLALVPALILGAVVAPPDAVAGLAVGRELGLPKRLMAILTGESLVNDAAALTIFTLTVAAVTGDHTLFENPIVLFVYSAVVGSVIGFVLGLIVHWTRMRVKDSGLETALGLVVPFAAYLLAEEIHASGVLAVVMAGFVLGHKNTEAGFGTRLQAKQVWSTLDVLLEAFVFAYMGLQCRFVFAELHPENWAEFALAALAILLTVLIVRPLWMAVAYGRNWLTRKLRKREPLPWKYFAVISWMGMRGVVTLAAAAGVPESVPERGAIQALAFVVAVGTLLIQGPTLPFLIRKLNITDPAEQAEEEGANRKAREISMNAVKATMIDLYNQPHPGISPEMLEKLKDRYVAAAQARRAMDDDMDSRVRSLRELTVSVRRAMLAAQRRALAKARDDGDLDDETVRRELDRLDYEEAAAFS
;
A
#
# COMPACT_ATOMS: atom_id res chain seq x y z
N MET A 1 4.55 -39.41 -34.55
CA MET A 1 3.60 -39.48 -33.43
C MET A 1 3.72 -38.17 -32.63
N PRO A 2 2.88 -37.15 -32.88
CA PRO A 2 2.95 -35.86 -32.20
C PRO A 2 1.84 -35.78 -31.14
N LEU A 3 2.11 -36.23 -29.92
CA LEU A 3 1.16 -36.14 -28.79
C LEU A 3 1.73 -35.43 -27.56
N SER A 4 3.04 -35.15 -27.51
CA SER A 4 3.68 -34.53 -26.34
C SER A 4 3.61 -32.98 -26.33
N SER A 5 3.41 -32.33 -27.48
CA SER A 5 3.31 -30.86 -27.54
C SER A 5 1.91 -30.32 -27.22
N ARG A 6 0.84 -31.11 -27.43
CA ARG A 6 -0.56 -30.68 -27.17
C ARG A 6 -0.97 -30.77 -25.71
N THR A 7 -0.31 -31.59 -24.91
CA THR A 7 -0.64 -31.78 -23.48
C THR A 7 -0.10 -30.65 -22.61
N CYS A 8 1.08 -30.11 -22.94
CA CYS A 8 1.67 -28.97 -22.22
C CYS A 8 0.89 -27.67 -22.44
N ASP A 9 0.33 -27.50 -23.65
CA ASP A 9 -0.48 -26.34 -24.04
C ASP A 9 -1.84 -26.34 -23.33
N ARG A 10 -2.52 -27.49 -23.28
CA ARG A 10 -3.82 -27.64 -22.59
C ARG A 10 -3.75 -27.42 -21.08
N THR A 11 -2.65 -27.81 -20.41
CA THR A 11 -2.50 -27.57 -18.97
C THR A 11 -2.31 -26.09 -18.65
N GLY A 12 -1.61 -25.35 -19.51
CA GLY A 12 -1.46 -23.90 -19.40
C GLY A 12 -2.79 -23.16 -19.64
N GLU A 13 -3.51 -23.53 -20.70
CA GLU A 13 -4.83 -22.96 -21.03
C GLU A 13 -5.85 -23.16 -19.90
N VAL A 14 -5.91 -24.38 -19.33
CA VAL A 14 -6.84 -24.68 -18.22
C VAL A 14 -6.49 -23.86 -16.97
N ARG A 15 -5.21 -23.68 -16.65
CA ARG A 15 -4.77 -22.82 -15.53
C ARG A 15 -5.12 -21.36 -15.76
N ALA A 16 -4.95 -20.85 -16.99
CA ALA A 16 -5.29 -19.48 -17.34
C ALA A 16 -6.80 -19.20 -17.22
N ILE A 17 -7.64 -20.15 -17.66
CA ILE A 17 -9.10 -20.05 -17.50
C ILE A 17 -9.49 -20.07 -16.02
N GLN A 18 -8.87 -20.93 -15.21
CA GLN A 18 -9.11 -20.96 -13.77
C GLN A 18 -8.74 -19.64 -13.09
N LEU A 19 -7.56 -19.09 -13.39
CA LEU A 19 -7.11 -17.76 -12.93
C LEU A 19 -8.17 -16.69 -13.23
N LEU A 20 -8.64 -16.65 -14.48
CA LEU A 20 -9.66 -15.68 -14.91
C LEU A 20 -10.98 -15.88 -14.13
N LEU A 21 -11.44 -17.12 -13.98
CA LEU A 21 -12.66 -17.42 -13.22
C LEU A 21 -12.56 -17.03 -11.75
N VAL A 22 -11.39 -17.25 -11.12
CA VAL A 22 -11.13 -16.85 -9.73
C VAL A 22 -11.18 -15.33 -9.61
N VAL A 23 -10.50 -14.60 -10.50
CA VAL A 23 -10.50 -13.13 -10.50
C VAL A 23 -11.90 -12.58 -10.72
N VAL A 24 -12.62 -13.06 -11.74
CA VAL A 24 -14.00 -12.62 -12.03
C VAL A 24 -14.94 -12.92 -10.86
N GLY A 25 -14.86 -14.13 -10.29
CA GLY A 25 -15.63 -14.52 -9.12
C GLY A 25 -15.34 -13.61 -7.92
N ALA A 26 -14.06 -13.34 -7.65
CA ALA A 26 -13.64 -12.46 -6.56
C ALA A 26 -14.13 -11.02 -6.73
N ILE A 27 -14.14 -10.49 -7.97
CA ILE A 27 -14.69 -9.16 -8.28
C ILE A 27 -16.18 -9.11 -8.02
N VAL A 28 -16.93 -10.12 -8.49
CA VAL A 28 -18.38 -10.19 -8.30
C VAL A 28 -18.72 -10.23 -6.81
N VAL A 29 -18.02 -11.07 -6.04
CA VAL A 29 -18.19 -11.15 -4.59
C VAL A 29 -17.84 -9.83 -3.92
N THR A 30 -16.71 -9.20 -4.29
CA THR A 30 -16.30 -7.89 -3.78
C THR A 30 -17.36 -6.82 -4.03
N ALA A 31 -17.92 -6.76 -5.24
CA ALA A 31 -18.98 -5.81 -5.59
C ALA A 31 -20.26 -6.04 -4.76
N ILE A 32 -20.65 -7.30 -4.54
CA ILE A 32 -21.82 -7.64 -3.71
C ILE A 32 -21.57 -7.29 -2.25
N ALA A 33 -20.39 -7.63 -1.71
CA ALA A 33 -20.01 -7.34 -0.34
C ALA A 33 -20.03 -5.83 -0.05
N HIS A 34 -19.45 -5.04 -0.97
CA HIS A 34 -19.43 -3.59 -0.85
C HIS A 34 -20.85 -2.99 -0.85
N ARG A 35 -21.73 -3.46 -1.75
CA ARG A 35 -23.15 -3.03 -1.77
C ARG A 35 -23.91 -3.35 -0.49
N ARG A 36 -23.49 -4.38 0.25
CA ARG A 36 -24.10 -4.79 1.53
C ARG A 36 -23.42 -4.17 2.75
N GLY A 37 -22.42 -3.31 2.58
CA GLY A 37 -21.64 -2.73 3.68
C GLY A 37 -20.83 -3.77 4.46
N MET A 38 -20.51 -4.91 3.82
CA MET A 38 -19.66 -5.95 4.39
C MET A 38 -18.20 -5.74 3.96
N GLN A 39 -17.25 -6.22 4.76
CA GLN A 39 -15.83 -6.17 4.42
C GLN A 39 -15.53 -7.15 3.27
N PRO A 40 -15.15 -6.68 2.06
CA PRO A 40 -15.00 -7.55 0.90
C PRO A 40 -13.99 -8.68 1.09
N SER A 41 -12.83 -8.37 1.68
CA SER A 41 -11.77 -9.36 1.95
C SER A 41 -12.26 -10.57 2.75
N LEU A 42 -13.06 -10.34 3.80
CA LEU A 42 -13.62 -11.41 4.62
C LEU A 42 -14.63 -12.26 3.84
N VAL A 43 -15.52 -11.62 3.08
CA VAL A 43 -16.54 -12.34 2.30
C VAL A 43 -15.89 -13.20 1.21
N VAL A 44 -14.90 -12.65 0.51
CA VAL A 44 -14.15 -13.36 -0.54
C VAL A 44 -13.44 -14.58 0.04
N VAL A 45 -12.69 -14.41 1.14
CA VAL A 45 -11.94 -15.53 1.77
C VAL A 45 -12.86 -16.64 2.23
N VAL A 46 -13.96 -16.31 2.93
CA VAL A 46 -14.89 -17.32 3.45
C VAL A 46 -15.58 -18.07 2.32
N LEU A 47 -16.03 -17.37 1.28
CA LEU A 47 -16.67 -18.03 0.14
C LEU A 47 -15.67 -18.86 -0.67
N ALA A 48 -14.47 -18.35 -0.93
CA ALA A 48 -13.41 -19.10 -1.60
C ALA A 48 -12.99 -20.35 -0.81
N ALA A 49 -12.92 -20.25 0.52
CA ALA A 49 -12.72 -21.40 1.40
C ALA A 49 -13.83 -22.42 1.27
N ALA A 50 -15.10 -22.01 1.28
CA ALA A 50 -16.23 -22.91 1.06
C ALA A 50 -16.18 -23.58 -0.33
N VAL A 51 -15.83 -22.81 -1.38
CA VAL A 51 -15.66 -23.32 -2.76
C VAL A 51 -14.54 -24.35 -2.84
N SER A 52 -13.46 -24.20 -2.07
CA SER A 52 -12.35 -25.17 -2.07
C SER A 52 -12.78 -26.60 -1.71
N PHE A 53 -13.86 -26.77 -0.95
CA PHE A 53 -14.41 -28.07 -0.55
C PHE A 53 -15.31 -28.74 -1.62
N ILE A 54 -15.60 -28.07 -2.75
CA ILE A 54 -16.38 -28.67 -3.83
C ILE A 54 -15.62 -29.88 -4.42
N PRO A 55 -16.24 -31.08 -4.46
CA PRO A 55 -15.61 -32.26 -5.06
C PRO A 55 -15.26 -32.03 -6.54
N GLY A 56 -14.07 -32.46 -6.95
CA GLY A 56 -13.60 -32.30 -8.33
C GLY A 56 -12.96 -30.95 -8.68
N LEU A 57 -12.92 -29.99 -7.75
CA LEU A 57 -12.16 -28.76 -7.93
C LEU A 57 -10.64 -29.07 -7.91
N PRO A 58 -9.88 -28.71 -8.96
CA PRO A 58 -8.44 -28.94 -9.00
C PRO A 58 -7.69 -28.05 -8.01
N ARG A 59 -6.50 -28.49 -7.55
CA ARG A 59 -5.61 -27.66 -6.73
C ARG A 59 -5.09 -26.50 -7.55
N PHE A 60 -5.35 -25.30 -7.07
CA PHE A 60 -4.89 -24.08 -7.68
C PHE A 60 -3.56 -23.69 -7.03
N GLU A 61 -2.45 -24.22 -7.53
CA GLU A 61 -1.10 -23.88 -7.03
C GLU A 61 -0.49 -22.79 -7.92
N LEU A 62 -0.10 -21.69 -7.27
CA LEU A 62 0.77 -20.71 -7.90
C LEU A 62 2.17 -20.83 -7.32
N GLU A 63 3.15 -20.67 -8.18
CA GLU A 63 4.55 -20.56 -7.77
C GLU A 63 4.68 -19.38 -6.79
N PRO A 64 5.27 -19.59 -5.60
CA PRO A 64 5.45 -18.55 -4.60
C PRO A 64 6.14 -17.29 -5.15
N GLU A 65 7.08 -17.49 -6.06
CA GLU A 65 7.83 -16.45 -6.75
C GLU A 65 6.91 -15.56 -7.58
N LEU A 66 5.85 -16.11 -8.20
CA LEU A 66 4.86 -15.32 -8.94
C LEU A 66 4.06 -14.42 -8.00
N ILE A 67 3.70 -14.90 -6.81
CA ILE A 67 2.97 -14.05 -5.84
C ILE A 67 3.87 -12.91 -5.36
N LEU A 68 5.13 -13.22 -5.00
CA LEU A 68 6.08 -12.24 -4.49
C LEU A 68 6.58 -11.24 -5.55
N SER A 69 6.67 -11.65 -6.82
CA SER A 69 7.17 -10.79 -7.91
C SER A 69 6.08 -10.12 -8.74
N VAL A 70 4.87 -10.68 -8.81
CA VAL A 70 3.79 -10.14 -9.65
C VAL A 70 2.72 -9.42 -8.83
N VAL A 71 2.36 -9.93 -7.66
CA VAL A 71 1.23 -9.41 -6.89
C VAL A 71 1.68 -8.38 -5.86
N LEU A 72 2.75 -8.69 -5.12
CA LEU A 72 3.24 -7.85 -4.05
C LEU A 72 3.81 -6.50 -4.54
N PRO A 73 4.65 -6.42 -5.60
CA PRO A 73 5.29 -5.16 -5.98
C PRO A 73 4.29 -4.06 -6.39
N PRO A 74 3.24 -4.33 -7.19
CA PRO A 74 2.23 -3.31 -7.50
C PRO A 74 1.49 -2.78 -6.26
N LEU A 75 1.15 -3.65 -5.30
CA LEU A 75 0.46 -3.24 -4.06
C LEU A 75 1.34 -2.34 -3.20
N LEU A 76 2.61 -2.72 -3.00
CA LEU A 76 3.58 -1.91 -2.26
C LEU A 76 3.85 -0.57 -2.95
N TYR A 77 3.95 -0.60 -4.28
CA TYR A 77 4.17 0.59 -5.07
C TYR A 77 2.98 1.55 -5.02
N SER A 78 1.74 1.06 -5.13
CA SER A 78 0.54 1.88 -4.97
C SER A 78 0.49 2.52 -3.57
N ALA A 79 0.79 1.75 -2.52
CA ALA A 79 0.86 2.26 -1.15
C ALA A 79 1.95 3.34 -0.99
N ALA A 80 3.15 3.10 -1.54
CA ALA A 80 4.27 4.05 -1.47
C ALA A 80 4.03 5.31 -2.30
N LEU A 81 3.46 5.20 -3.51
CA LEU A 81 3.07 6.33 -4.35
C LEU A 81 2.15 7.29 -3.60
N ASN A 82 1.22 6.74 -2.81
CA ASN A 82 0.24 7.50 -2.04
C ASN A 82 0.75 7.96 -0.66
N PHE A 83 2.01 7.67 -0.32
CA PHE A 83 2.60 8.00 0.97
C PHE A 83 3.59 9.18 0.91
N SER A 84 3.68 9.92 2.00
CA SER A 84 4.54 11.11 2.13
C SER A 84 5.91 10.74 2.72
N PHE A 85 6.97 10.96 1.95
CA PHE A 85 8.35 10.72 2.42
C PHE A 85 8.74 11.59 3.64
N PRO A 86 8.40 12.88 3.72
CA PRO A 86 8.60 13.66 4.94
C PRO A 86 7.84 13.07 6.16
N ALA A 87 6.64 12.54 5.96
CA ALA A 87 5.88 11.90 7.03
C ALA A 87 6.54 10.60 7.50
N PHE A 88 7.12 9.81 6.59
CA PHE A 88 7.94 8.65 6.88
C PHE A 88 9.13 9.01 7.79
N THR A 89 9.94 9.99 7.37
CA THR A 89 11.15 10.38 8.10
C THR A 89 10.84 11.00 9.47
N ARG A 90 9.78 11.81 9.58
CA ARG A 90 9.29 12.36 10.85
C ARG A 90 8.87 11.26 11.85
N ASN A 91 8.37 10.13 11.34
CA ASN A 91 7.92 8.98 12.12
C ASN A 91 8.87 7.76 12.00
N LEU A 92 10.13 7.95 11.62
CA LEU A 92 11.05 6.84 11.37
C LEU A 92 11.25 5.92 12.58
N ARG A 93 11.32 6.49 13.80
CA ARG A 93 11.49 5.72 15.03
C ARG A 93 10.33 4.74 15.29
N PRO A 94 9.05 5.17 15.36
CA PRO A 94 7.95 4.24 15.52
C PRO A 94 7.82 3.27 14.34
N ILE A 95 8.08 3.72 13.11
CA ILE A 95 8.06 2.85 11.92
C ILE A 95 9.10 1.73 12.05
N LEU A 96 10.37 2.02 12.37
CA LEU A 96 11.40 0.99 12.53
C LEU A 96 11.16 0.10 13.75
N ALA A 97 10.63 0.66 14.84
CA ALA A 97 10.27 -0.13 16.02
C ALA A 97 9.18 -1.18 15.70
N LEU A 98 8.22 -0.84 14.83
CA LEU A 98 7.15 -1.76 14.41
C LEU A 98 7.58 -2.63 13.23
N GLY A 99 8.12 -2.04 12.17
CA GLY A 99 8.50 -2.73 10.94
C GLY A 99 9.73 -3.63 11.06
N VAL A 100 10.66 -3.36 11.97
CA VAL A 100 11.86 -4.22 12.14
C VAL A 100 11.86 -4.85 13.52
N GLY A 101 11.81 -4.04 14.57
CA GLY A 101 11.91 -4.52 15.95
C GLY A 101 10.82 -5.53 16.30
N MET A 102 9.56 -5.19 16.02
CA MET A 102 8.43 -6.08 16.29
C MET A 102 8.44 -7.33 15.40
N VAL A 103 8.90 -7.24 14.15
CA VAL A 103 9.02 -8.40 13.25
C VAL A 103 10.03 -9.40 13.81
N VAL A 104 11.19 -8.95 14.27
CA VAL A 104 12.20 -9.81 14.91
C VAL A 104 11.64 -10.46 16.16
N VAL A 105 11.01 -9.67 17.05
CA VAL A 105 10.42 -10.21 18.29
C VAL A 105 9.30 -11.19 17.99
N SER A 106 8.41 -10.87 17.05
CA SER A 106 7.32 -11.75 16.65
C SER A 106 7.86 -13.05 16.09
N THR A 107 8.90 -13.00 15.25
CA THR A 107 9.55 -14.19 14.70
C THR A 107 10.13 -15.09 15.80
N LEU A 108 10.89 -14.50 16.74
CA LEU A 108 11.50 -15.25 17.83
C LEU A 108 10.47 -15.86 18.77
N VAL A 109 9.44 -15.10 19.16
CA VAL A 109 8.42 -15.57 20.10
C VAL A 109 7.55 -16.64 19.46
N THR A 110 7.06 -16.41 18.25
CA THR A 110 6.22 -17.40 17.55
C THR A 110 7.02 -18.64 17.16
N GLY A 111 8.28 -18.50 16.77
CA GLY A 111 9.16 -19.62 16.52
C GLY A 111 9.50 -20.41 17.78
N ALA A 112 9.74 -19.75 18.92
CA ALA A 112 9.92 -20.44 20.19
C ALA A 112 8.67 -21.21 20.64
N VAL A 113 7.49 -20.62 20.48
CA VAL A 113 6.20 -21.28 20.77
C VAL A 113 5.97 -22.45 19.81
N GLY A 114 6.23 -22.27 18.51
CA GLY A 114 6.13 -23.32 17.50
C GLY A 114 7.04 -24.50 17.81
N TRP A 115 8.32 -24.23 18.10
CA TRP A 115 9.30 -25.24 18.50
C TRP A 115 8.87 -26.03 19.75
N TRP A 116 8.23 -25.36 20.71
CA TRP A 116 7.83 -26.00 21.96
C TRP A 116 6.55 -26.83 21.85
N ILE A 117 5.58 -26.37 21.04
CA ILE A 117 4.24 -26.96 20.99
C ILE A 117 4.06 -27.93 19.81
N VAL A 118 4.73 -27.70 18.67
CA VAL A 118 4.58 -28.54 17.48
C VAL A 118 5.54 -29.72 17.55
N PRO A 119 5.06 -30.97 17.68
CA PRO A 119 5.93 -32.13 17.74
C PRO A 119 6.77 -32.27 16.47
N GLY A 120 8.07 -32.55 16.62
CA GLY A 120 8.99 -32.75 15.48
C GLY A 120 9.51 -31.47 14.81
N LEU A 121 8.94 -30.30 15.12
CA LEU A 121 9.38 -29.03 14.54
C LEU A 121 10.66 -28.54 15.21
N ALA A 122 11.80 -28.65 14.51
CA ALA A 122 13.07 -28.12 14.99
C ALA A 122 13.06 -26.58 15.09
N LEU A 123 14.00 -26.01 15.86
CA LEU A 123 14.04 -24.58 16.16
C LEU A 123 14.13 -23.71 14.89
N VAL A 124 14.99 -24.06 13.93
CA VAL A 124 15.18 -23.24 12.72
C VAL A 124 13.93 -23.26 11.81
N PRO A 125 13.32 -24.43 11.48
CA PRO A 125 12.00 -24.47 10.85
C PRO A 125 10.91 -23.72 11.61
N ALA A 126 10.93 -23.73 12.95
CA ALA A 126 10.00 -22.94 13.74
C ALA A 126 10.24 -21.42 13.59
N LEU A 127 11.50 -20.99 13.45
CA LEU A 127 11.82 -19.60 13.12
C LEU A 127 11.37 -19.22 11.70
N ILE A 128 11.38 -20.16 10.74
CA ILE A 128 10.77 -19.95 9.41
C ILE A 128 9.27 -19.65 9.57
N LEU A 129 8.54 -20.50 10.31
CA LEU A 129 7.13 -20.25 10.64
C LEU A 129 6.94 -18.86 11.26
N GLY A 130 7.80 -18.51 12.22
CA GLY A 130 7.73 -17.21 12.88
C GLY A 130 7.96 -16.03 11.94
N ALA A 131 8.93 -16.12 11.03
CA ALA A 131 9.21 -15.10 10.03
C ALA A 131 8.03 -14.92 9.07
N VAL A 132 7.40 -16.03 8.68
CA VAL A 132 6.24 -16.07 7.78
C VAL A 132 5.01 -15.37 8.39
N VAL A 133 4.74 -15.58 9.69
CA VAL A 133 3.54 -15.00 10.36
C VAL A 133 3.78 -13.67 11.06
N ALA A 134 5.05 -13.23 11.16
CA ALA A 134 5.43 -11.98 11.80
C ALA A 134 4.87 -10.72 11.12
N PRO A 135 5.00 -10.53 9.79
CA PRO A 135 4.62 -9.28 9.15
C PRO A 135 3.08 -9.15 9.08
N PRO A 136 2.52 -8.06 9.62
CA PRO A 136 1.11 -7.73 9.42
C PRO A 136 0.88 -7.18 8.01
N ASP A 137 -0.19 -7.64 7.36
CA ASP A 137 -0.77 -7.03 6.17
C ASP A 137 -1.61 -5.82 6.58
N ALA A 138 -1.12 -4.63 6.25
CA ALA A 138 -1.81 -3.39 6.58
C ALA A 138 -2.87 -3.01 5.56
N VAL A 139 -2.96 -3.64 4.39
CA VAL A 139 -3.85 -3.18 3.30
C VAL A 139 -5.31 -3.13 3.76
N ALA A 140 -5.83 -4.25 4.29
CA ALA A 140 -7.19 -4.32 4.80
C ALA A 140 -7.42 -3.39 6.01
N GLY A 141 -6.40 -3.21 6.86
CA GLY A 141 -6.49 -2.38 8.07
C GLY A 141 -6.50 -0.89 7.75
N LEU A 142 -5.67 -0.46 6.79
CA LEU A 142 -5.56 0.91 6.32
C LEU A 142 -6.80 1.32 5.53
N ALA A 143 -7.41 0.43 4.75
CA ALA A 143 -8.68 0.71 4.08
C ALA A 143 -9.79 1.07 5.08
N VAL A 144 -10.00 0.20 6.10
CA VAL A 144 -10.95 0.44 7.19
C VAL A 144 -10.58 1.69 7.99
N GLY A 145 -9.30 1.88 8.28
CA GLY A 145 -8.79 3.05 8.99
C GLY A 145 -9.08 4.36 8.27
N ARG A 146 -8.89 4.39 6.94
CA ARG A 146 -9.15 5.55 6.10
C ARG A 146 -10.65 5.84 6.00
N GLU A 147 -11.49 4.81 5.84
CA GLU A 147 -12.94 4.96 5.78
C GLU A 147 -13.51 5.52 7.10
N LEU A 148 -12.96 5.10 8.23
CA LEU A 148 -13.37 5.57 9.56
C LEU A 148 -12.65 6.85 10.03
N GLY A 149 -11.85 7.47 9.15
CA GLY A 149 -11.21 8.77 9.43
C GLY A 149 -10.14 8.71 10.51
N LEU A 150 -9.32 7.66 10.54
CA LEU A 150 -8.17 7.62 11.46
C LEU A 150 -7.21 8.80 11.22
N PRO A 151 -6.60 9.33 12.29
CA PRO A 151 -5.70 10.48 12.19
C PRO A 151 -4.52 10.24 11.25
N LYS A 152 -4.08 11.28 10.53
CA LYS A 152 -3.02 11.20 9.51
C LYS A 152 -1.73 10.63 10.07
N ARG A 153 -1.36 11.05 11.29
CA ARG A 153 -0.15 10.55 11.94
C ARG A 153 -0.23 9.03 12.20
N LEU A 154 -1.40 8.54 12.58
CA LEU A 154 -1.65 7.12 12.83
C LEU A 154 -1.55 6.34 11.52
N MET A 155 -2.23 6.82 10.47
CA MET A 155 -2.16 6.27 9.12
C MET A 155 -0.73 6.23 8.60
N ALA A 156 0.07 7.27 8.88
CA ALA A 156 1.46 7.33 8.45
C ALA A 156 2.37 6.32 9.15
N ILE A 157 2.17 6.09 10.45
CA ILE A 157 2.93 5.07 11.18
C ILE A 157 2.58 3.67 10.67
N LEU A 158 1.29 3.39 10.48
CA LEU A 158 0.80 2.07 10.05
C LEU A 158 1.18 1.75 8.60
N THR A 159 1.07 2.73 7.71
CA THR A 159 1.54 2.59 6.32
C THR A 159 3.06 2.43 6.29
N GLY A 160 3.80 3.22 7.07
CA GLY A 160 5.26 3.10 7.13
C GLY A 160 5.72 1.75 7.68
N GLU A 161 5.06 1.22 8.71
CA GLU A 161 5.29 -0.14 9.24
C GLU A 161 5.14 -1.19 8.15
N SER A 162 4.06 -1.13 7.37
CA SER A 162 3.76 -2.12 6.33
C SER A 162 4.67 -2.06 5.11
N LEU A 163 5.36 -0.94 4.91
CA LEU A 163 6.34 -0.81 3.82
C LEU A 163 7.70 -1.42 4.20
N VAL A 164 7.98 -1.56 5.50
CA VAL A 164 9.29 -2.01 6.02
C VAL A 164 9.24 -3.45 6.55
N ASN A 165 8.10 -3.87 7.10
CA ASN A 165 7.93 -5.17 7.74
C ASN A 165 8.17 -6.35 6.80
N ASP A 166 7.70 -6.27 5.55
CA ASP A 166 7.84 -7.34 4.56
C ASP A 166 9.31 -7.57 4.22
N ALA A 167 10.09 -6.49 4.08
CA ALA A 167 11.52 -6.58 3.84
C ALA A 167 12.25 -7.26 5.02
N ALA A 168 11.90 -6.89 6.26
CA ALA A 168 12.48 -7.51 7.45
C ALA A 168 12.09 -9.00 7.55
N ALA A 169 10.82 -9.33 7.33
CA ALA A 169 10.31 -10.69 7.40
C ALA A 169 10.92 -11.61 6.33
N LEU A 170 10.96 -11.15 5.07
CA LEU A 170 11.56 -11.91 3.97
C LEU A 170 13.08 -12.08 4.13
N THR A 171 13.77 -11.12 4.74
CA THR A 171 15.21 -11.27 5.06
C THR A 171 15.40 -12.37 6.11
N ILE A 172 14.62 -12.36 7.19
CA ILE A 172 14.71 -13.40 8.23
C ILE A 172 14.30 -14.77 7.66
N PHE A 173 13.28 -14.81 6.81
CA PHE A 173 12.87 -16.01 6.08
C PHE A 173 14.01 -16.57 5.24
N THR A 174 14.66 -15.74 4.41
CA THR A 174 15.78 -16.17 3.55
C THR A 174 16.95 -16.72 4.38
N LEU A 175 17.30 -16.04 5.47
CA LEU A 175 18.35 -16.48 6.39
C LEU A 175 18.03 -17.82 7.07
N THR A 176 16.79 -17.98 7.53
CA THR A 176 16.37 -19.21 8.23
C THR A 176 16.21 -20.39 7.27
N VAL A 177 15.75 -20.17 6.05
CA VAL A 177 15.73 -21.18 4.98
C VAL A 177 17.14 -21.61 4.62
N ALA A 178 18.05 -20.67 4.33
CA ALA A 178 19.45 -20.98 4.02
C ALA A 178 20.13 -21.78 5.14
N ALA A 179 19.85 -21.44 6.41
CA ALA A 179 20.35 -22.19 7.55
C ALA A 179 19.82 -23.64 7.65
N VAL A 180 18.63 -23.93 7.12
CA VAL A 180 18.08 -25.29 7.07
C VAL A 180 18.60 -26.07 5.86
N THR A 181 18.69 -25.43 4.70
CA THR A 181 19.12 -26.08 3.46
C THR A 181 20.64 -26.29 3.39
N GLY A 182 21.40 -25.57 4.23
CA GLY A 182 22.87 -25.56 4.18
C GLY A 182 23.41 -24.65 3.08
N ASP A 183 22.56 -23.81 2.48
CA ASP A 183 22.97 -22.83 1.48
C ASP A 183 23.67 -21.64 2.14
N HIS A 184 24.56 -21.01 1.40
CA HIS A 184 25.25 -19.80 1.85
C HIS A 184 24.52 -18.55 1.38
N THR A 185 24.24 -17.63 2.30
CA THR A 185 23.83 -16.26 1.97
C THR A 185 25.04 -15.40 1.61
N LEU A 186 24.82 -14.27 0.91
CA LEU A 186 25.88 -13.32 0.55
C LEU A 186 26.77 -12.92 1.74
N PHE A 187 26.16 -12.79 2.92
CA PHE A 187 26.85 -12.52 4.17
C PHE A 187 26.34 -13.48 5.24
N GLU A 188 27.25 -14.05 6.04
CA GLU A 188 26.90 -14.89 7.18
C GLU A 188 26.27 -14.10 8.32
N ASN A 189 26.64 -12.81 8.48
CA ASN A 189 26.10 -11.96 9.53
C ASN A 189 24.71 -11.43 9.13
N PRO A 190 23.63 -11.79 9.85
CA PRO A 190 22.26 -11.36 9.55
C PRO A 190 22.07 -9.84 9.49
N ILE A 191 22.79 -9.11 10.35
CA ILE A 191 22.68 -7.65 10.44
C ILE A 191 23.33 -7.01 9.22
N VAL A 192 24.48 -7.53 8.78
CA VAL A 192 25.16 -7.03 7.58
C VAL A 192 24.33 -7.33 6.34
N LEU A 193 23.78 -8.55 6.22
CA LEU A 193 22.88 -8.91 5.12
C LEU A 193 21.68 -7.97 5.08
N PHE A 194 20.98 -7.79 6.20
CA PHE A 194 19.81 -6.91 6.27
C PHE A 194 20.16 -5.46 5.88
N VAL A 195 21.26 -4.91 6.42
CA VAL A 195 21.68 -3.54 6.11
C VAL A 195 22.08 -3.41 4.64
N TYR A 196 22.83 -4.37 4.09
CA TYR A 196 23.17 -4.41 2.67
C TYR A 196 21.90 -4.43 1.81
N SER A 197 21.03 -5.42 2.01
CA SER A 197 19.84 -5.60 1.19
C SER A 197 18.90 -4.40 1.30
N ALA A 198 18.77 -3.79 2.48
CA ALA A 198 17.95 -2.61 2.67
C ALA A 198 18.52 -1.35 2.00
N VAL A 199 19.82 -1.08 2.18
CA VAL A 199 20.47 0.11 1.60
C VAL A 199 20.53 0.01 0.09
N VAL A 200 21.03 -1.11 -0.43
CA VAL A 200 21.19 -1.31 -1.88
C VAL A 200 19.83 -1.34 -2.58
N GLY A 201 18.84 -2.03 -2.03
CA GLY A 201 17.48 -2.04 -2.57
C GLY A 201 16.90 -0.63 -2.64
N SER A 202 17.01 0.14 -1.55
CA SER A 202 16.56 1.54 -1.52
C SER A 202 17.27 2.41 -2.56
N VAL A 203 18.59 2.24 -2.74
CA VAL A 203 19.37 2.99 -3.75
C VAL A 203 18.90 2.66 -5.17
N ILE A 204 18.67 1.38 -5.49
CA ILE A 204 18.13 0.95 -6.79
C ILE A 204 16.78 1.61 -7.05
N GLY A 205 15.87 1.52 -6.09
CA GLY A 205 14.55 2.14 -6.17
C GLY A 205 14.61 3.65 -6.38
N PHE A 206 15.50 4.32 -5.66
CA PHE A 206 15.72 5.77 -5.80
C PHE A 206 16.21 6.14 -7.21
N VAL A 207 17.26 5.46 -7.69
CA VAL A 207 17.84 5.71 -9.02
C VAL A 207 16.84 5.42 -10.13
N LEU A 208 16.17 4.26 -10.08
CA LEU A 208 15.12 3.91 -11.03
C LEU A 208 13.99 4.95 -11.02
N GLY A 209 13.59 5.40 -9.83
CA GLY A 209 12.57 6.42 -9.67
C GLY A 209 12.91 7.74 -10.37
N LEU A 210 14.17 8.17 -10.25
CA LEU A 210 14.68 9.36 -10.94
C LEU A 210 14.71 9.19 -12.46
N ILE A 211 15.17 8.03 -12.95
CA ILE A 211 15.21 7.70 -14.39
C ILE A 211 13.80 7.74 -14.98
N VAL A 212 12.83 7.10 -14.31
CA VAL A 212 11.45 7.07 -14.76
C VAL A 212 10.85 8.47 -14.74
N HIS A 213 11.07 9.25 -13.69
CA HIS A 213 10.59 10.63 -13.63
C HIS A 213 11.16 11.48 -14.78
N TRP A 214 12.47 11.42 -15.01
CA TRP A 214 13.12 12.10 -16.14
C TRP A 214 12.53 11.70 -17.50
N THR A 215 12.22 10.41 -17.65
CA THR A 215 11.58 9.88 -18.86
C THR A 215 10.17 10.43 -19.03
N ARG A 216 9.36 10.44 -17.96
CA ARG A 216 8.00 11.02 -17.98
C ARG A 216 7.99 12.47 -18.43
N MET A 217 8.94 13.28 -17.96
CA MET A 217 9.05 14.69 -18.36
C MET A 217 9.37 14.90 -19.85
N ARG A 218 9.74 13.84 -20.58
CA ARG A 218 10.06 13.88 -22.02
C ARG A 218 8.96 13.32 -22.91
N VAL A 219 8.23 12.31 -22.45
CA VAL A 219 7.26 11.55 -23.26
C VAL A 219 5.99 12.37 -23.56
N LYS A 220 5.53 13.23 -22.62
CA LYS A 220 4.38 14.14 -22.78
C LYS A 220 3.12 13.46 -23.32
N ASP A 221 2.94 12.18 -23.02
CA ASP A 221 1.78 11.36 -23.37
C ASP A 221 1.30 10.62 -22.12
N SER A 222 0.08 10.92 -21.69
CA SER A 222 -0.47 10.40 -20.42
C SER A 222 -0.57 8.86 -20.41
N GLY A 223 -0.86 8.26 -21.57
CA GLY A 223 -1.01 6.81 -21.70
C GLY A 223 0.33 6.09 -21.52
N LEU A 224 1.36 6.54 -22.23
CA LEU A 224 2.72 6.00 -22.11
C LEU A 224 3.31 6.25 -20.73
N GLU A 225 3.08 7.42 -20.13
CA GLU A 225 3.54 7.71 -18.76
C GLU A 225 2.88 6.81 -17.71
N THR A 226 1.60 6.50 -17.89
CA THR A 226 0.84 5.56 -17.04
C THR A 226 1.35 4.13 -17.24
N ALA A 227 1.53 3.69 -18.50
CA ALA A 227 2.06 2.38 -18.82
C ALA A 227 3.47 2.17 -18.25
N LEU A 228 4.35 3.18 -18.37
CA LEU A 228 5.67 3.17 -17.74
C LEU A 228 5.55 3.01 -16.23
N GLY A 229 4.57 3.68 -15.60
CA GLY A 229 4.24 3.55 -14.19
C GLY A 229 3.92 2.12 -13.76
N LEU A 230 3.21 1.37 -14.60
CA LEU A 230 2.86 -0.04 -14.34
C LEU A 230 4.09 -0.95 -14.36
N VAL A 231 5.11 -0.62 -15.16
CA VAL A 231 6.33 -1.43 -15.27
C VAL A 231 7.28 -1.21 -14.08
N VAL A 232 7.29 0.00 -13.48
CA VAL A 232 8.19 0.37 -12.37
C VAL A 232 8.25 -0.64 -11.22
N PRO A 233 7.13 -1.09 -10.62
CA PRO A 233 7.20 -2.02 -9.49
C PRO A 233 7.93 -3.32 -9.85
N PHE A 234 7.67 -3.88 -11.03
CA PHE A 234 8.31 -5.12 -11.47
C PHE A 234 9.80 -4.89 -11.74
N ALA A 235 10.15 -3.81 -12.44
CA ALA A 235 11.55 -3.48 -12.71
C ALA A 235 12.34 -3.21 -11.42
N ALA A 236 11.77 -2.46 -10.47
CA ALA A 236 12.40 -2.18 -9.19
C ALA A 236 12.66 -3.44 -8.39
N TYR A 237 11.65 -4.33 -8.31
CA TYR A 237 11.73 -5.58 -7.59
C TYR A 237 12.79 -6.49 -8.21
N LEU A 238 12.68 -6.79 -9.50
CA LEU A 238 13.57 -7.71 -10.20
C LEU A 238 15.03 -7.22 -10.20
N LEU A 239 15.28 -5.93 -10.49
CA LEU A 239 16.64 -5.39 -10.51
C LEU A 239 17.35 -5.49 -9.15
N ALA A 240 16.60 -5.38 -8.05
CA ALA A 240 17.16 -5.53 -6.71
C ALA A 240 17.40 -7.00 -6.35
N GLU A 241 16.46 -7.88 -6.65
CA GLU A 241 16.58 -9.33 -6.38
C GLU A 241 17.75 -9.97 -7.15
N GLU A 242 18.03 -9.54 -8.38
CA GLU A 242 19.17 -10.03 -9.19
C GLU A 242 20.55 -9.83 -8.52
N ILE A 243 20.66 -8.88 -7.60
CA ILE A 243 21.88 -8.66 -6.80
C ILE A 243 21.67 -8.95 -5.30
N HIS A 244 20.62 -9.73 -4.99
CA HIS A 244 20.18 -10.13 -3.65
C HIS A 244 19.95 -8.95 -2.69
N ALA A 245 19.53 -7.81 -3.24
CA ALA A 245 19.05 -6.68 -2.47
C ALA A 245 17.52 -6.77 -2.26
N SER A 246 16.97 -5.98 -1.35
CA SER A 246 15.54 -6.06 -1.03
C SER A 246 14.68 -5.48 -2.16
N GLY A 247 14.01 -6.35 -2.93
CA GLY A 247 13.05 -5.95 -3.95
C GLY A 247 11.90 -5.10 -3.38
N VAL A 248 11.41 -5.47 -2.20
CA VAL A 248 10.38 -4.72 -1.46
C VAL A 248 10.81 -3.26 -1.25
N LEU A 249 12.00 -3.01 -0.67
CA LEU A 249 12.46 -1.64 -0.41
C LEU A 249 12.80 -0.86 -1.68
N ALA A 250 13.25 -1.54 -2.74
CA ALA A 250 13.44 -0.91 -4.05
C ALA A 250 12.12 -0.38 -4.61
N VAL A 251 11.06 -1.19 -4.57
CA VAL A 251 9.71 -0.79 -5.01
C VAL A 251 9.19 0.39 -4.19
N VAL A 252 9.32 0.32 -2.86
CA VAL A 252 8.88 1.38 -1.95
C VAL A 252 9.61 2.69 -2.24
N MET A 253 10.94 2.65 -2.39
CA MET A 253 11.72 3.85 -2.66
C MET A 253 11.43 4.44 -4.04
N ALA A 254 11.22 3.61 -5.07
CA ALA A 254 10.75 4.07 -6.37
C ALA A 254 9.38 4.77 -6.25
N GLY A 255 8.46 4.18 -5.49
CA GLY A 255 7.14 4.77 -5.19
C GLY A 255 7.24 6.13 -4.48
N PHE A 256 8.12 6.27 -3.50
CA PHE A 256 8.36 7.55 -2.83
C PHE A 256 8.89 8.63 -3.77
N VAL A 257 9.88 8.30 -4.60
CA VAL A 257 10.44 9.26 -5.57
C VAL A 257 9.36 9.72 -6.55
N LEU A 258 8.64 8.78 -7.16
CA LEU A 258 7.60 9.12 -8.14
C LEU A 258 6.40 9.82 -7.51
N GLY A 259 5.97 9.40 -6.31
CA GLY A 259 4.88 10.02 -5.57
C GLY A 259 5.21 11.47 -5.21
N HIS A 260 6.44 11.72 -4.72
CA HIS A 260 6.91 13.07 -4.42
C HIS A 260 7.02 13.96 -5.66
N LYS A 261 7.44 13.41 -6.80
CA LYS A 261 7.55 14.13 -8.08
C LYS A 261 6.23 14.25 -8.86
N ASN A 262 5.13 13.71 -8.34
CA ASN A 262 3.84 13.72 -9.03
C ASN A 262 3.24 15.13 -9.23
N THR A 263 3.69 16.12 -8.45
CA THR A 263 3.37 17.56 -8.62
C THR A 263 3.77 18.10 -9.99
N GLU A 264 4.83 17.54 -10.60
CA GLU A 264 5.38 17.97 -11.88
C GLU A 264 4.74 17.26 -13.08
N ALA A 265 4.00 16.17 -12.84
CA ALA A 265 3.32 15.40 -13.89
C ALA A 265 2.17 16.21 -14.53
N GLY A 266 1.74 15.80 -15.73
CA GLY A 266 0.51 16.33 -16.34
C GLY A 266 -0.74 15.93 -15.55
N PHE A 267 -1.80 16.75 -15.63
CA PHE A 267 -3.09 16.43 -14.98
C PHE A 267 -3.70 15.13 -15.54
N GLY A 268 -3.59 14.92 -16.86
CA GLY A 268 -4.08 13.72 -17.53
C GLY A 268 -3.41 12.46 -16.99
N THR A 269 -2.07 12.47 -16.88
CA THR A 269 -1.30 11.39 -16.26
C THR A 269 -1.72 11.14 -14.82
N ARG A 270 -1.88 12.19 -14.00
CA ARG A 270 -2.30 12.01 -12.60
C ARG A 270 -3.67 11.37 -12.48
N LEU A 271 -4.65 11.87 -13.22
CA LEU A 271 -6.02 11.37 -13.18
C LEU A 271 -6.10 9.92 -13.68
N GLN A 272 -5.43 9.63 -14.80
CA GLN A 272 -5.37 8.30 -15.39
C GLN A 272 -4.66 7.30 -14.48
N ALA A 273 -3.47 7.64 -13.98
CA ALA A 273 -2.70 6.78 -13.10
C ALA A 273 -3.47 6.48 -11.81
N LYS A 274 -4.11 7.48 -11.19
CA LYS A 274 -4.93 7.29 -9.97
C LYS A 274 -6.03 6.26 -10.19
N GLN A 275 -6.76 6.35 -11.30
CA GLN A 275 -7.84 5.41 -11.61
C GLN A 275 -7.30 3.99 -11.91
N VAL A 276 -6.20 3.89 -12.65
CA VAL A 276 -5.56 2.60 -12.96
C VAL A 276 -5.07 1.92 -11.69
N TRP A 277 -4.35 2.62 -10.82
CA TRP A 277 -3.88 2.06 -9.54
C TRP A 277 -5.02 1.65 -8.63
N SER A 278 -6.03 2.50 -8.46
CA SER A 278 -7.20 2.14 -7.64
C SER A 278 -7.93 0.91 -8.17
N THR A 279 -7.94 0.69 -9.49
CA THR A 279 -8.54 -0.50 -10.09
C THR A 279 -7.67 -1.73 -9.87
N LEU A 280 -6.35 -1.60 -10.04
CA LEU A 280 -5.39 -2.67 -9.81
C LEU A 280 -5.37 -3.13 -8.36
N ASP A 281 -5.43 -2.20 -7.40
CA ASP A 281 -5.48 -2.53 -5.97
C ASP A 281 -6.68 -3.44 -5.66
N VAL A 282 -7.88 -3.08 -6.14
CA VAL A 282 -9.09 -3.91 -5.96
C VAL A 282 -8.94 -5.28 -6.62
N LEU A 283 -8.37 -5.34 -7.82
CA LEU A 283 -8.17 -6.59 -8.55
C LEU A 283 -7.19 -7.53 -7.82
N LEU A 284 -6.03 -7.00 -7.42
CA LEU A 284 -4.97 -7.76 -6.76
C LEU A 284 -5.41 -8.18 -5.36
N GLU A 285 -6.05 -7.31 -4.59
CA GLU A 285 -6.61 -7.65 -3.28
C GLU A 285 -7.66 -8.75 -3.39
N ALA A 286 -8.65 -8.59 -4.28
CA ALA A 286 -9.71 -9.58 -4.46
C ALA A 286 -9.12 -10.94 -4.90
N PHE A 287 -8.16 -10.91 -5.82
CA PHE A 287 -7.43 -12.09 -6.26
C PHE A 287 -6.73 -12.80 -5.10
N VAL A 288 -5.98 -12.06 -4.26
CA VAL A 288 -5.25 -12.71 -3.18
C VAL A 288 -6.19 -13.26 -2.11
N PHE A 289 -7.21 -12.50 -1.73
CA PHE A 289 -8.19 -13.00 -0.76
C PHE A 289 -8.90 -14.26 -1.29
N ALA A 290 -9.18 -14.33 -2.59
CA ALA A 290 -9.73 -15.54 -3.20
C ALA A 290 -8.70 -16.68 -3.22
N TYR A 291 -7.45 -16.41 -3.63
CA TYR A 291 -6.37 -17.38 -3.62
C TYR A 291 -6.17 -17.98 -2.22
N MET A 292 -6.12 -17.14 -1.19
CA MET A 292 -6.05 -17.54 0.21
C MET A 292 -7.17 -18.52 0.53
N GLY A 293 -8.44 -18.12 0.33
CA GLY A 293 -9.56 -19.00 0.64
C GLY A 293 -9.49 -20.34 -0.11
N LEU A 294 -9.13 -20.33 -1.40
CA LEU A 294 -9.03 -21.55 -2.21
C LEU A 294 -7.98 -22.55 -1.71
N GLN A 295 -6.94 -22.10 -1.01
CA GLN A 295 -5.94 -22.99 -0.42
C GLN A 295 -6.47 -23.80 0.77
N CYS A 296 -7.60 -23.40 1.38
CA CYS A 296 -8.10 -23.95 2.64
C CYS A 296 -8.12 -25.49 2.63
N ARG A 297 -8.87 -26.13 1.71
CA ARG A 297 -8.94 -27.58 1.64
C ARG A 297 -7.57 -28.26 1.50
N PHE A 298 -6.70 -27.73 0.64
CA PHE A 298 -5.45 -28.40 0.27
C PHE A 298 -4.43 -28.37 1.39
N VAL A 299 -4.38 -27.26 2.11
CA VAL A 299 -3.56 -27.10 3.30
C VAL A 299 -3.92 -28.11 4.39
N PHE A 300 -5.22 -28.43 4.55
CA PHE A 300 -5.68 -29.43 5.52
C PHE A 300 -5.68 -30.87 4.99
N ALA A 301 -5.68 -31.07 3.68
CA ALA A 301 -5.69 -32.41 3.07
C ALA A 301 -4.38 -33.19 3.32
N GLU A 302 -3.28 -32.48 3.55
CA GLU A 302 -1.97 -33.06 3.86
C GLU A 302 -1.84 -33.48 5.35
N LEU A 303 -2.82 -33.15 6.21
CA LEU A 303 -2.81 -33.51 7.63
C LEU A 303 -3.52 -34.85 7.89
N HIS A 304 -2.86 -35.75 8.62
CA HIS A 304 -3.44 -37.05 8.98
C HIS A 304 -4.54 -36.93 10.06
N PRO A 305 -5.62 -37.76 10.00
CA PRO A 305 -6.75 -37.71 10.93
C PRO A 305 -6.40 -37.86 12.41
N GLU A 306 -5.27 -38.48 12.73
CA GLU A 306 -4.91 -38.83 14.11
C GLU A 306 -4.33 -37.64 14.90
N ASN A 307 -3.92 -36.56 14.21
CA ASN A 307 -3.20 -35.43 14.80
C ASN A 307 -4.03 -34.12 14.85
N TRP A 308 -5.33 -34.14 14.54
CA TRP A 308 -6.14 -32.91 14.46
C TRP A 308 -6.23 -32.13 15.77
N ALA A 309 -6.30 -32.82 16.91
CA ALA A 309 -6.38 -32.16 18.21
C ALA A 309 -5.08 -31.43 18.55
N GLU A 310 -3.93 -32.09 18.35
CA GLU A 310 -2.61 -31.50 18.56
C GLU A 310 -2.36 -30.33 17.61
N PHE A 311 -2.70 -30.50 16.33
CA PHE A 311 -2.63 -29.43 15.34
C PHE A 311 -3.52 -28.24 15.73
N ALA A 312 -4.78 -28.49 16.13
CA ALA A 312 -5.70 -27.42 16.50
C ALA A 312 -5.20 -26.64 17.73
N LEU A 313 -4.63 -27.34 18.72
CA LEU A 313 -4.01 -26.71 19.89
C LEU A 313 -2.78 -25.88 19.50
N ALA A 314 -1.91 -26.41 18.65
CA ALA A 314 -0.75 -25.67 18.15
C ALA A 314 -1.16 -24.44 17.34
N ALA A 315 -2.12 -24.59 16.43
CA ALA A 315 -2.64 -23.51 15.60
C ALA A 315 -3.29 -22.42 16.45
N LEU A 316 -4.10 -22.80 17.45
CA LEU A 316 -4.69 -21.86 18.40
C LEU A 316 -3.61 -21.15 19.23
N ALA A 317 -2.63 -21.86 19.75
CA ALA A 317 -1.55 -21.28 20.54
C ALA A 317 -0.71 -20.28 19.74
N ILE A 318 -0.36 -20.62 18.49
CA ILE A 318 0.37 -19.73 17.60
C ILE A 318 -0.49 -18.52 17.24
N LEU A 319 -1.76 -18.71 16.88
CA LEU A 319 -2.69 -17.60 16.59
C LEU A 319 -2.80 -16.65 17.79
N LEU A 320 -2.99 -17.18 19.00
CA LEU A 320 -3.04 -16.37 20.22
C LEU A 320 -1.72 -15.65 20.48
N THR A 321 -0.58 -16.32 20.28
CA THR A 321 0.75 -15.72 20.40
C THR A 321 0.89 -14.52 19.47
N VAL A 322 0.53 -14.71 18.20
CA VAL A 322 0.55 -13.69 17.14
C VAL A 322 -0.38 -12.50 17.45
N LEU A 323 -1.54 -12.77 18.08
CA LEU A 323 -2.49 -11.74 18.53
C LEU A 323 -2.02 -10.99 19.78
N ILE A 324 -1.28 -11.64 20.69
CA ILE A 324 -0.85 -11.07 21.98
C ILE A 324 0.49 -10.34 21.87
N VAL A 325 1.42 -10.83 21.05
CA VAL A 325 2.76 -10.25 20.87
C VAL A 325 2.69 -8.77 20.52
N ARG A 326 1.75 -8.38 19.65
CA ARG A 326 1.62 -6.99 19.19
C ARG A 326 1.18 -6.04 20.32
N PRO A 327 0.07 -6.27 21.05
CA PRO A 327 -0.27 -5.54 22.27
C PRO A 327 0.86 -5.51 23.32
N LEU A 328 1.54 -6.64 23.53
CA LEU A 328 2.62 -6.73 24.51
C LEU A 328 3.82 -5.87 24.11
N TRP A 329 4.24 -5.93 22.84
CA TRP A 329 5.29 -5.06 22.29
C TRP A 329 4.92 -3.60 22.47
N MET A 330 3.69 -3.22 22.14
CA MET A 330 3.21 -1.85 22.32
C MET A 330 3.24 -1.41 23.79
N ALA A 331 2.82 -2.29 24.71
CA ALA A 331 2.89 -2.03 26.15
C ALA A 331 4.33 -1.85 26.64
N VAL A 332 5.28 -2.67 26.19
CA VAL A 332 6.70 -2.56 26.58
C VAL A 332 7.38 -1.34 25.96
N ALA A 333 7.28 -1.19 24.64
CA ALA A 333 7.96 -0.14 23.88
C ALA A 333 7.43 1.26 24.21
N TYR A 334 6.12 1.39 24.46
CA TYR A 334 5.47 2.67 24.67
C TYR A 334 4.91 2.89 26.08
N GLY A 335 4.68 1.85 26.88
CA GLY A 335 4.23 1.99 28.28
C GLY A 335 5.24 2.73 29.16
N ARG A 336 6.55 2.63 28.89
CA ARG A 336 7.59 3.39 29.60
C ARG A 336 7.46 4.91 29.40
N ASN A 337 6.93 5.36 28.26
CA ASN A 337 6.70 6.79 28.01
C ASN A 337 5.52 7.35 28.83
N TRP A 338 4.61 6.48 29.30
CA TRP A 338 3.51 6.84 30.18
C TRP A 338 3.99 7.14 31.60
N LEU A 339 5.00 6.42 32.08
CA LEU A 339 5.63 6.62 33.39
C LEU A 339 6.53 7.87 33.43
N THR A 340 7.10 8.28 32.29
CA THR A 340 8.08 9.37 32.17
C THR A 340 7.52 10.65 31.56
N ARG A 341 6.19 10.82 31.59
CA ARG A 341 5.42 11.96 31.03
C ARG A 341 5.99 13.35 31.33
N LYS A 342 6.71 13.53 32.43
CA LYS A 342 7.31 14.82 32.83
C LYS A 342 8.61 15.20 32.09
N LEU A 343 9.25 14.29 31.36
CA LEU A 343 10.63 14.48 30.86
C LEU A 343 10.76 14.73 29.35
N ARG A 344 9.68 14.71 28.57
CA ARG A 344 9.77 14.66 27.10
C ARG A 344 8.93 15.74 26.42
N LYS A 345 9.60 16.59 25.62
CA LYS A 345 9.02 17.70 24.81
C LYS A 345 8.12 17.26 23.65
N ARG A 346 7.96 15.94 23.41
CA ARG A 346 7.06 15.41 22.36
C ARG A 346 5.94 14.64 23.05
N GLU A 347 4.70 15.05 22.81
CA GLU A 347 3.53 14.42 23.38
C GLU A 347 3.50 12.92 23.03
N PRO A 348 3.38 12.02 24.04
CA PRO A 348 3.23 10.60 23.79
C PRO A 348 1.92 10.34 23.04
N LEU A 349 1.92 9.32 22.16
CA LEU A 349 0.70 8.93 21.45
C LEU A 349 -0.42 8.64 22.48
N PRO A 350 -1.66 9.10 22.24
CA PRO A 350 -2.79 8.77 23.10
C PRO A 350 -2.95 7.26 23.25
N TRP A 351 -3.42 6.80 24.41
CA TRP A 351 -3.61 5.36 24.64
C TRP A 351 -4.59 4.71 23.65
N LYS A 352 -5.55 5.50 23.15
CA LYS A 352 -6.48 5.10 22.09
C LYS A 352 -5.74 4.71 20.81
N TYR A 353 -4.66 5.42 20.48
CA TYR A 353 -3.86 5.12 19.30
C TYR A 353 -3.07 3.83 19.52
N PHE A 354 -2.55 3.59 20.74
CA PHE A 354 -1.91 2.31 21.06
C PHE A 354 -2.88 1.14 20.89
N ALA A 355 -4.12 1.27 21.35
CA ALA A 355 -5.13 0.22 21.19
C ALA A 355 -5.36 -0.11 19.71
N VAL A 356 -5.54 0.89 18.84
CA VAL A 356 -5.74 0.65 17.41
C VAL A 356 -4.50 0.14 16.71
N ILE A 357 -3.33 0.71 16.96
CA ILE A 357 -2.07 0.19 16.40
C ILE A 357 -1.88 -1.26 16.82
N SER A 358 -2.18 -1.61 18.08
CA SER A 358 -1.99 -2.98 18.56
C SER A 358 -2.96 -3.99 17.93
N TRP A 359 -4.14 -3.54 17.51
CA TRP A 359 -5.19 -4.40 16.96
C TRP A 359 -5.21 -4.44 15.43
N MET A 360 -4.59 -3.47 14.76
CA MET A 360 -4.46 -3.40 13.30
C MET A 360 -3.26 -4.23 12.83
N GLY A 361 -3.34 -5.56 12.96
CA GLY A 361 -2.26 -6.47 12.60
C GLY A 361 -2.75 -7.73 11.88
N MET A 362 -3.68 -7.58 10.93
CA MET A 362 -4.16 -8.73 10.14
C MET A 362 -2.99 -9.34 9.36
N ARG A 363 -2.93 -10.66 9.18
CA ARG A 363 -1.93 -11.31 8.32
C ARG A 363 -2.59 -11.59 6.97
N GLY A 364 -1.81 -11.56 5.90
CA GLY A 364 -2.38 -11.57 4.56
C GLY A 364 -1.49 -12.24 3.53
N VAL A 365 -1.42 -11.62 2.36
CA VAL A 365 -0.81 -12.19 1.13
C VAL A 365 0.61 -12.69 1.37
N VAL A 366 1.43 -11.85 1.98
CA VAL A 366 2.86 -12.08 2.18
C VAL A 366 3.09 -13.32 3.04
N THR A 367 2.28 -13.51 4.09
CA THR A 367 2.33 -14.70 4.94
C THR A 367 2.08 -15.97 4.13
N LEU A 368 1.09 -15.99 3.23
CA LEU A 368 0.83 -17.19 2.42
C LEU A 368 1.89 -17.41 1.36
N ALA A 369 2.35 -16.34 0.71
CA ALA A 369 3.38 -16.42 -0.32
C ALA A 369 4.68 -16.97 0.28
N ALA A 370 5.10 -16.43 1.42
CA ALA A 370 6.28 -16.91 2.14
C ALA A 370 6.10 -18.34 2.66
N ALA A 371 4.90 -18.70 3.17
CA ALA A 371 4.61 -20.08 3.57
C ALA A 371 4.70 -21.07 2.40
N ALA A 372 4.14 -20.69 1.24
CA ALA A 372 4.21 -21.50 0.03
C ALA A 372 5.65 -21.64 -0.49
N GLY A 373 6.45 -20.58 -0.32
CA GLY A 373 7.88 -20.50 -0.67
C GLY A 373 8.82 -21.31 0.23
N VAL A 374 8.33 -21.95 1.29
CA VAL A 374 9.14 -22.87 2.10
C VAL A 374 9.57 -24.05 1.22
N PRO A 375 10.88 -24.33 1.05
CA PRO A 375 11.34 -25.43 0.21
C PRO A 375 10.92 -26.81 0.73
N GLU A 376 10.78 -27.79 -0.17
CA GLU A 376 10.45 -29.18 0.19
C GLU A 376 11.49 -29.85 1.10
N SER A 377 12.74 -29.37 1.06
CA SER A 377 13.82 -29.83 1.93
C SER A 377 13.64 -29.42 3.40
N VAL A 378 12.76 -28.47 3.70
CA VAL A 378 12.50 -28.02 5.08
C VAL A 378 11.60 -29.05 5.79
N PRO A 379 12.04 -29.61 6.93
CA PRO A 379 11.22 -30.51 7.72
C PRO A 379 9.91 -29.85 8.16
N GLU A 380 8.83 -30.63 8.22
CA GLU A 380 7.50 -30.17 8.67
C GLU A 380 6.93 -28.99 7.84
N ARG A 381 7.33 -28.85 6.57
CA ARG A 381 6.81 -27.84 5.63
C ARG A 381 5.28 -27.74 5.63
N GLY A 382 4.60 -28.88 5.55
CA GLY A 382 3.13 -28.93 5.55
C GLY A 382 2.52 -28.34 6.82
N ALA A 383 3.11 -28.62 7.99
CA ALA A 383 2.70 -28.01 9.25
C ALA A 383 2.94 -26.50 9.26
N ILE A 384 4.08 -26.02 8.77
CA ILE A 384 4.37 -24.59 8.65
C ILE A 384 3.31 -23.89 7.78
N GLN A 385 2.99 -24.47 6.62
CA GLN A 385 1.99 -23.93 5.70
C GLN A 385 0.59 -23.91 6.32
N ALA A 386 0.21 -24.98 7.01
CA ALA A 386 -1.09 -25.07 7.68
C ALA A 386 -1.23 -24.10 8.86
N LEU A 387 -0.20 -23.97 9.67
CA LEU A 387 -0.17 -23.01 10.77
C LEU A 387 -0.19 -21.57 10.26
N ALA A 388 0.60 -21.24 9.24
CA ALA A 388 0.61 -19.93 8.61
C ALA A 388 -0.75 -19.58 8.00
N PHE A 389 -1.43 -20.54 7.37
CA PHE A 389 -2.78 -20.38 6.84
C PHE A 389 -3.80 -20.08 7.94
N VAL A 390 -3.80 -20.88 9.03
CA VAL A 390 -4.71 -20.65 10.18
C VAL A 390 -4.45 -19.28 10.80
N VAL A 391 -3.19 -18.84 10.90
CA VAL A 391 -2.87 -17.51 11.41
C VAL A 391 -3.35 -16.40 10.47
N ALA A 392 -3.10 -16.52 9.15
CA ALA A 392 -3.54 -15.54 8.17
C ALA A 392 -5.06 -15.39 8.16
N VAL A 393 -5.79 -16.49 7.98
CA VAL A 393 -7.25 -16.48 7.95
C VAL A 393 -7.83 -16.14 9.34
N GLY A 394 -7.28 -16.73 10.41
CA GLY A 394 -7.75 -16.49 11.77
C GLY A 394 -7.63 -15.03 12.20
N THR A 395 -6.48 -14.39 11.93
CA THR A 395 -6.33 -12.96 12.24
C THR A 395 -7.25 -12.09 11.40
N LEU A 396 -7.46 -12.40 10.11
CA LEU A 396 -8.43 -11.69 9.28
C LEU A 396 -9.87 -11.84 9.79
N LEU A 397 -10.31 -13.07 10.12
CA LEU A 397 -11.66 -13.34 10.60
C LEU A 397 -11.94 -12.74 11.99
N ILE A 398 -10.92 -12.63 12.84
CA ILE A 398 -11.05 -12.04 14.18
C ILE A 398 -10.93 -10.51 14.10
N GLN A 399 -9.85 -9.99 13.51
CA GLN A 399 -9.52 -8.56 13.54
C GLN A 399 -10.31 -7.77 12.50
N GLY A 400 -10.63 -8.35 11.34
CA GLY A 400 -11.44 -7.71 10.29
C GLY A 400 -12.76 -7.11 10.81
N PRO A 401 -13.65 -7.89 11.43
CA PRO A 401 -14.92 -7.37 11.96
C PRO A 401 -14.77 -6.58 13.27
N THR A 402 -13.76 -6.90 14.10
CA THR A 402 -13.60 -6.24 15.42
C THR A 402 -12.89 -4.89 15.35
N LEU A 403 -12.05 -4.66 14.34
CA LEU A 403 -11.32 -3.40 14.16
C LEU A 403 -12.25 -2.19 13.89
N PRO A 404 -13.22 -2.23 12.96
CA PRO A 404 -14.19 -1.15 12.79
C PRO A 404 -14.94 -0.81 14.08
N PHE A 405 -15.35 -1.84 14.82
CA PHE A 405 -16.03 -1.69 16.10
C PHE A 405 -15.14 -0.98 17.13
N LEU A 406 -13.87 -1.40 17.24
CA LEU A 406 -12.89 -0.79 18.15
C LEU A 406 -12.65 0.69 17.82
N ILE A 407 -12.46 1.02 16.54
CA ILE A 407 -12.23 2.41 16.08
C ILE A 407 -13.44 3.29 16.43
N ARG A 408 -14.66 2.84 16.11
CA ARG A 408 -15.90 3.56 16.42
C ARG A 408 -16.09 3.77 17.92
N LYS A 409 -15.82 2.74 18.73
CA LYS A 409 -15.98 2.80 20.20
C LYS A 409 -15.00 3.75 20.86
N LEU A 410 -13.77 3.84 20.36
CA LEU A 410 -12.73 4.68 20.96
C LEU A 410 -12.83 6.16 20.58
N ASN A 411 -13.59 6.51 19.54
CA ASN A 411 -13.74 7.87 19.02
C ASN A 411 -12.38 8.60 18.93
N ILE A 412 -11.57 8.16 17.96
CA ILE A 412 -10.13 8.47 17.84
C ILE A 412 -9.87 9.80 17.14
N THR A 413 -10.92 10.51 16.75
CA THR A 413 -10.83 11.86 16.20
C THR A 413 -10.24 12.81 17.24
N ASP A 414 -9.09 13.41 16.91
CA ASP A 414 -8.44 14.43 17.72
C ASP A 414 -8.88 15.82 17.21
N PRO A 415 -9.66 16.60 18.00
CA PRO A 415 -10.10 17.94 17.60
C PRO A 415 -8.93 18.89 17.31
N ALA A 416 -7.76 18.68 17.93
CA ALA A 416 -6.58 19.50 17.68
C ALA A 416 -5.96 19.20 16.31
N GLU A 417 -5.88 17.93 15.93
CA GLU A 417 -5.39 17.51 14.59
C GLU A 417 -6.36 17.98 13.50
N GLN A 418 -7.67 17.93 13.75
CA GLN A 418 -8.66 18.51 12.83
C GLN A 418 -8.48 20.03 12.65
N ALA A 419 -8.23 20.77 13.72
CA ALA A 419 -7.97 22.21 13.64
C ALA A 419 -6.66 22.53 12.89
N GLU A 420 -5.62 21.73 13.09
CA GLU A 420 -4.34 21.84 12.35
C GLU A 420 -4.56 21.57 10.85
N GLU A 421 -5.32 20.54 10.50
CA GLU A 421 -5.69 20.23 9.12
C GLU A 421 -6.51 21.35 8.47
N GLU A 422 -7.51 21.88 9.17
CA GLU A 422 -8.26 23.03 8.67
C GLU A 422 -7.35 24.24 8.43
N GLY A 423 -6.40 24.50 9.33
CA GLY A 423 -5.39 25.54 9.17
C GLY A 423 -4.50 25.32 7.94
N ALA A 424 -4.00 24.10 7.75
CA ALA A 424 -3.19 23.73 6.59
C ALA A 424 -3.98 23.87 5.27
N ASN A 425 -5.23 23.42 5.23
CA ASN A 425 -6.11 23.58 4.07
C ASN A 425 -6.37 25.06 3.75
N ARG A 426 -6.59 25.90 4.78
CA ARG A 426 -6.74 27.35 4.61
C ARG A 426 -5.48 27.98 4.02
N LYS A 427 -4.30 27.64 4.55
CA LYS A 427 -3.00 28.10 4.05
C LYS A 427 -2.75 27.66 2.61
N ALA A 428 -3.05 26.41 2.27
CA ALA A 428 -2.90 25.90 0.90
C ALA A 428 -3.81 26.65 -0.10
N ARG A 429 -5.03 26.95 0.32
CA ARG A 429 -5.97 27.74 -0.48
C ARG A 429 -5.52 29.19 -0.65
N GLU A 430 -4.96 29.79 0.39
CA GLU A 430 -4.37 31.13 0.33
C GLU A 430 -3.18 31.18 -0.64
N ILE A 431 -2.24 30.24 -0.54
CA ILE A 431 -1.10 30.11 -1.46
C ILE A 431 -1.58 29.99 -2.91
N SER A 432 -2.58 29.14 -3.15
CA SER A 432 -3.17 28.95 -4.48
C SER A 432 -3.84 30.22 -5.01
N MET A 433 -4.56 30.97 -4.17
CA MET A 433 -5.17 32.24 -4.57
C MET A 433 -4.13 33.34 -4.81
N ASN A 434 -3.05 33.39 -4.03
CA ASN A 434 -1.96 34.35 -4.23
C ASN A 434 -1.19 34.06 -5.53
N ALA A 435 -0.97 32.77 -5.86
CA ALA A 435 -0.36 32.37 -7.13
C ALA A 435 -1.21 32.81 -8.34
N VAL A 436 -2.54 32.68 -8.24
CA VAL A 436 -3.47 33.19 -9.25
C VAL A 436 -3.37 34.70 -9.40
N LYS A 437 -3.42 35.44 -8.29
CA LYS A 437 -3.34 36.91 -8.30
C LYS A 437 -2.04 37.38 -8.96
N ALA A 438 -0.90 36.80 -8.58
CA ALA A 438 0.40 37.11 -9.18
C ALA A 438 0.40 36.85 -10.69
N THR A 439 -0.10 35.69 -11.11
CA THR A 439 -0.18 35.32 -12.54
C THR A 439 -1.08 36.26 -13.34
N MET A 440 -2.20 36.70 -12.75
CA MET A 440 -3.10 37.67 -13.37
C MET A 440 -2.45 39.05 -13.52
N ILE A 441 -1.65 39.48 -12.53
CA ILE A 441 -0.87 40.73 -12.59
C ILE A 441 0.18 40.63 -13.71
N ASP A 442 0.90 39.51 -13.79
CA ASP A 442 1.91 39.29 -14.84
C ASP A 442 1.29 39.29 -16.24
N LEU A 443 0.15 38.63 -16.42
CA LEU A 443 -0.62 38.63 -17.68
C LEU A 443 -1.15 40.02 -18.06
N TYR A 444 -1.48 40.85 -17.07
CA TYR A 444 -1.92 42.24 -17.30
C TYR A 444 -0.75 43.13 -17.74
N ASN A 445 0.40 42.98 -17.09
CA ASN A 445 1.59 43.77 -17.38
C ASN A 445 2.28 43.34 -18.69
N GLN A 446 2.17 42.06 -19.06
CA GLN A 446 2.75 41.49 -20.29
C GLN A 446 1.69 40.64 -21.01
N PRO A 447 0.74 41.28 -21.72
CA PRO A 447 -0.32 40.56 -22.42
C PRO A 447 0.28 39.66 -23.51
N HIS A 448 -0.21 38.42 -23.60
CA HIS A 448 0.13 37.53 -24.70
C HIS A 448 -0.33 38.17 -26.03
N PRO A 449 0.42 38.05 -27.15
CA PRO A 449 -0.02 38.57 -28.45
C PRO A 449 -1.43 38.04 -28.80
N GLY A 450 -2.40 38.94 -28.91
CA GLY A 450 -3.83 38.63 -29.11
C GLY A 450 -4.74 38.91 -27.91
N ILE A 451 -4.20 39.26 -26.73
CA ILE A 451 -4.96 39.61 -25.53
C ILE A 451 -5.02 41.13 -25.34
N SER A 452 -6.20 41.74 -25.47
CA SER A 452 -6.39 43.14 -25.08
C SER A 452 -6.56 43.29 -23.55
N PRO A 453 -6.11 44.40 -22.94
CA PRO A 453 -6.26 44.65 -21.50
C PRO A 453 -7.72 44.55 -21.02
N GLU A 454 -8.68 45.03 -21.81
CA GLU A 454 -10.13 44.97 -21.52
C GLU A 454 -10.66 43.53 -21.42
N MET A 455 -10.11 42.62 -22.21
CA MET A 455 -10.50 41.21 -22.21
C MET A 455 -9.97 40.49 -20.97
N LEU A 456 -8.78 40.86 -20.50
CA LEU A 456 -8.20 40.38 -19.26
C LEU A 456 -8.99 40.89 -18.04
N GLU A 457 -9.50 42.13 -18.10
CA GLU A 457 -10.32 42.74 -17.06
C GLU A 457 -11.68 42.05 -16.93
N LYS A 458 -12.35 41.76 -18.05
CA LYS A 458 -13.57 40.92 -18.05
C LYS A 458 -13.33 39.51 -17.51
N LEU A 459 -12.16 38.92 -17.78
CA LEU A 459 -11.76 37.62 -17.22
C LEU A 459 -11.51 37.71 -15.71
N LYS A 460 -10.85 38.78 -15.24
CA LYS A 460 -10.65 39.06 -13.81
C LYS A 460 -11.99 39.16 -13.09
N ASP A 461 -12.93 39.92 -13.63
CA ASP A 461 -14.24 40.13 -13.02
C ASP A 461 -15.06 38.83 -13.01
N ARG A 462 -15.02 38.04 -14.09
CA ARG A 462 -15.62 36.69 -14.12
C ARG A 462 -14.96 35.73 -13.14
N TYR A 463 -13.65 35.78 -12.96
CA TYR A 463 -12.94 34.89 -12.04
C TYR A 463 -13.23 35.26 -10.58
N VAL A 464 -13.24 36.54 -10.24
CA VAL A 464 -13.65 37.04 -8.92
C VAL A 464 -15.11 36.70 -8.64
N ALA A 465 -16.00 36.88 -9.63
CA ALA A 465 -17.40 36.50 -9.52
C ALA A 465 -17.59 34.97 -9.39
N ALA A 466 -16.87 34.14 -10.15
CA ALA A 466 -16.94 32.68 -10.06
C ALA A 466 -16.31 32.12 -8.76
N ALA A 467 -15.29 32.79 -8.22
CA ALA A 467 -14.73 32.47 -6.91
C ALA A 467 -15.72 32.76 -5.77
N GLN A 468 -16.65 33.71 -5.98
CA GLN A 468 -17.70 34.10 -5.03
C GLN A 468 -19.03 33.37 -5.28
N ALA A 469 -19.32 32.98 -6.52
CA ALA A 469 -20.55 32.32 -6.93
C ALA A 469 -20.25 30.89 -7.41
N ARG A 470 -20.53 29.90 -6.57
CA ARG A 470 -20.64 28.51 -7.03
C ARG A 470 -21.84 28.39 -7.97
N ARG A 471 -21.54 28.12 -9.24
CA ARG A 471 -22.43 27.76 -10.36
C ARG A 471 -23.43 28.84 -10.78
N ALA A 472 -23.21 29.39 -11.97
CA ALA A 472 -24.20 29.35 -13.03
C ALA A 472 -23.57 29.76 -14.37
N MET A 473 -23.95 29.04 -15.42
CA MET A 473 -24.44 29.53 -16.72
C MET A 473 -23.80 28.84 -17.94
N ASP A 474 -24.62 27.99 -18.56
CA ASP A 474 -24.89 27.97 -20.01
C ASP A 474 -25.63 29.28 -20.38
N ASP A 475 -25.71 29.78 -21.61
CA ASP A 475 -25.36 29.29 -22.93
C ASP A 475 -25.18 30.52 -23.84
N ASP A 476 -24.96 30.27 -25.14
CA ASP A 476 -24.91 31.20 -26.27
C ASP A 476 -23.50 31.65 -26.66
N MET A 477 -22.95 31.06 -27.74
CA MET A 477 -22.10 31.88 -28.60
C MET A 477 -21.80 31.34 -30.01
N ASP A 478 -21.89 32.32 -30.91
CA ASP A 478 -21.40 32.43 -32.27
C ASP A 478 -19.85 32.39 -32.40
N SER A 479 -19.40 32.19 -33.63
CA SER A 479 -18.02 31.95 -34.13
C SER A 479 -16.85 32.81 -33.58
N ARG A 480 -17.10 33.98 -32.96
CA ARG A 480 -16.10 34.77 -32.19
C ARG A 480 -15.66 34.10 -30.88
N VAL A 481 -16.39 33.08 -30.41
CA VAL A 481 -16.06 32.38 -29.17
C VAL A 481 -14.97 31.35 -29.28
N ARG A 482 -14.59 30.85 -30.46
CA ARG A 482 -13.47 29.89 -30.53
C ARG A 482 -12.14 30.52 -30.12
N SER A 483 -11.83 31.73 -30.61
CA SER A 483 -10.62 32.46 -30.20
C SER A 483 -10.69 32.91 -28.74
N LEU A 484 -11.85 33.37 -28.25
CA LEU A 484 -12.07 33.70 -26.83
C LEU A 484 -11.97 32.48 -25.91
N ARG A 485 -12.44 31.31 -26.37
CA ARG A 485 -12.39 30.03 -25.63
C ARG A 485 -10.95 29.52 -25.58
N GLU A 486 -10.21 29.55 -26.69
CA GLU A 486 -8.78 29.22 -26.72
C GLU A 486 -7.93 30.17 -25.85
N LEU A 487 -8.23 31.46 -25.86
CA LEU A 487 -7.57 32.46 -25.00
C LEU A 487 -7.92 32.23 -23.52
N THR A 488 -9.19 31.99 -23.19
CA THR A 488 -9.63 31.65 -21.82
C THR A 488 -8.99 30.35 -21.34
N VAL A 489 -8.84 29.37 -22.22
CA VAL A 489 -8.17 28.09 -21.96
C VAL A 489 -6.69 28.31 -21.64
N SER A 490 -6.00 29.13 -22.42
CA SER A 490 -4.57 29.42 -22.22
C SER A 490 -4.30 30.15 -20.89
N VAL A 491 -5.11 31.15 -20.56
CA VAL A 491 -5.02 31.90 -19.29
C VAL A 491 -5.31 30.97 -18.11
N ARG A 492 -6.35 30.14 -18.21
CA ARG A 492 -6.70 29.19 -17.15
C ARG A 492 -5.61 28.12 -16.94
N ARG A 493 -5.00 27.61 -18.01
CA ARG A 493 -3.84 26.69 -17.90
C ARG A 493 -2.65 27.37 -17.23
N ALA A 494 -2.36 28.63 -17.56
CA ALA A 494 -1.28 29.38 -16.93
C ALA A 494 -1.51 29.55 -15.42
N MET A 495 -2.74 29.90 -15.03
CA MET A 495 -3.15 30.03 -13.63
C MET A 495 -3.04 28.70 -12.86
N LEU A 496 -3.56 27.60 -13.42
CA LEU A 496 -3.46 26.27 -12.82
C LEU A 496 -2.00 25.82 -12.67
N ALA A 497 -1.17 26.06 -13.70
CA ALA A 497 0.25 25.76 -13.63
C ALA A 497 0.99 26.58 -12.55
N ALA A 498 0.61 27.84 -12.36
CA ALA A 498 1.17 28.68 -11.29
C ALA A 498 0.76 28.20 -9.90
N GLN A 499 -0.52 27.82 -9.71
CA GLN A 499 -1.00 27.23 -8.45
C GLN A 499 -0.24 25.96 -8.10
N ARG A 500 -0.07 25.04 -9.07
CA ARG A 500 0.71 23.81 -8.88
C ARG A 500 2.14 24.09 -8.46
N ARG A 501 2.82 25.02 -9.14
CA ARG A 501 4.20 25.44 -8.79
C ARG A 501 4.28 26.03 -7.39
N ALA A 502 3.32 26.87 -7.00
CA ALA A 502 3.28 27.47 -5.68
C ALA A 502 3.04 26.43 -4.57
N LEU A 503 2.11 25.50 -4.79
CA LEU A 503 1.85 24.40 -3.85
C LEU A 503 3.06 23.45 -3.73
N ALA A 504 3.69 23.10 -4.85
CA ALA A 504 4.90 22.28 -4.85
C ALA A 504 6.03 22.95 -4.08
N LYS A 505 6.26 24.26 -4.33
CA LYS A 505 7.26 25.03 -3.59
C LYS A 505 6.95 25.10 -2.10
N ALA A 506 5.71 25.38 -1.71
CA ALA A 506 5.31 25.43 -0.32
C ALA A 506 5.50 24.09 0.41
N ARG A 507 5.31 22.96 -0.30
CA ARG A 507 5.67 21.65 0.26
C ARG A 507 7.18 21.51 0.43
N ASP A 508 7.96 21.85 -0.59
CA ASP A 508 9.40 21.67 -0.58
C ASP A 508 10.08 22.58 0.48
N ASP A 509 9.50 23.75 0.74
CA ASP A 509 9.89 24.68 1.82
C ASP A 509 9.41 24.22 3.22
N GLY A 510 8.59 23.16 3.32
CA GLY A 510 8.04 22.63 4.56
C GLY A 510 6.85 23.41 5.13
N ASP A 511 6.29 24.34 4.35
CA ASP A 511 5.14 25.17 4.72
C ASP A 511 3.81 24.41 4.70
N LEU A 512 3.71 23.37 3.87
CA LEU A 512 2.57 22.47 3.73
C LEU A 512 3.05 21.01 3.74
N ASP A 513 2.25 20.12 4.29
CA ASP A 513 2.45 18.68 4.17
C ASP A 513 2.05 18.17 2.78
N ASP A 514 2.74 17.12 2.34
CA ASP A 514 2.54 16.50 1.02
C ASP A 514 1.10 16.01 0.82
N GLU A 515 0.40 15.60 1.88
CA GLU A 515 -0.99 15.15 1.82
C GLU A 515 -1.97 16.31 1.53
N THR A 516 -1.80 17.45 2.20
CA THR A 516 -2.59 18.66 1.92
C THR A 516 -2.36 19.14 0.50
N VAL A 517 -1.10 19.14 0.03
CA VAL A 517 -0.79 19.50 -1.37
C VAL A 517 -1.44 18.53 -2.35
N ARG A 518 -1.38 17.21 -2.13
CA ARG A 518 -2.04 16.23 -2.99
C ARG A 518 -3.55 16.43 -3.06
N ARG A 519 -4.20 16.72 -1.94
CA ARG A 519 -5.65 16.99 -1.90
C ARG A 519 -6.02 18.24 -2.72
N GLU A 520 -5.24 19.32 -2.63
CA GLU A 520 -5.47 20.50 -3.46
C GLU A 520 -5.15 20.24 -4.93
N LEU A 521 -4.10 19.47 -5.25
CA LEU A 521 -3.81 19.06 -6.63
C LEU A 521 -4.93 18.23 -7.25
N ASP A 522 -5.48 17.26 -6.51
CA ASP A 522 -6.64 16.49 -6.95
C ASP A 522 -7.80 17.42 -7.31
N ARG A 523 -8.08 18.41 -6.46
CA ARG A 523 -9.10 19.42 -6.73
C ARG A 523 -8.79 20.22 -8.00
N LEU A 524 -7.56 20.69 -8.17
CA LEU A 524 -7.14 21.42 -9.38
C LEU A 524 -7.24 20.55 -10.63
N ASP A 525 -6.97 19.25 -10.53
CA ASP A 525 -7.08 18.31 -11.64
C ASP A 525 -8.55 18.10 -12.06
N TYR A 526 -9.49 18.05 -11.11
CA TYR A 526 -10.93 18.03 -11.43
C TYR A 526 -11.40 19.38 -12.02
N GLU A 527 -10.90 20.51 -11.51
CA GLU A 527 -11.20 21.83 -12.08
C GLU A 527 -10.64 22.00 -13.49
N GLU A 528 -9.51 21.35 -13.79
CA GLU A 528 -8.90 21.29 -15.11
C GLU A 528 -9.71 20.38 -16.05
N ALA A 529 -10.03 19.16 -15.60
CA ALA A 529 -10.82 18.20 -16.36
C ALA A 529 -12.19 18.77 -16.74
N ALA A 530 -12.90 19.39 -15.79
CA ALA A 530 -14.22 20.00 -16.06
C ALA A 530 -14.16 21.24 -16.97
N ALA A 531 -13.00 21.89 -17.08
CA ALA A 531 -12.83 23.06 -17.94
C ALA A 531 -12.40 22.73 -19.37
N PHE A 532 -11.82 21.54 -19.57
CA PHE A 532 -11.21 21.13 -20.84
C PHE A 532 -11.80 19.83 -21.42
N SER A 533 -12.76 19.19 -20.73
CA SER A 533 -13.73 18.26 -21.32
C SER A 533 -14.77 19.03 -22.12
#